data_AF-A0A7S3ZB42-F1
#
_entry.id   AF-A0A7S3ZB42-F1
#
_cell.length_a   1.000
_cell.length_b   1.000
_cell.length_c   1.000
_cell.angle_alpha   90.00
_cell.angle_beta   90.00
_cell.angle_gamma   90.00
#
_symmetry.space_group_name_H-M   'P 1'
#
loop_
_entity.id
_entity.type
_entity.pdbx_description
1 polymer ?
#
loop_
_entity_poly.entity_id
_entity_poly.type
_entity_poly.pdbx_seq_one_letter_code
_entity_poly.pdbx_strand_id
1 'polypeptide(L)'
;VMHSLRPRRTLRRLSLLRYFSSQPSKNVAVVLSGCGVYDGSEITEAVATLVHLSRHDCTVKAFAPLQPQMHTIDHTTGEEMKKDARNALVESARITRGAVEPLDMLDTYVEDFD
;
A
#
# COMPACT_ATOMS: atom_id res chain seq x y z
N VAL A 1 49.41 46.77 18.39
CA VAL A 1 48.57 46.33 17.25
C VAL A 1 48.62 44.81 17.21
N MET A 2 47.66 44.13 17.86
CA MET A 2 47.58 42.66 17.85
C MET A 2 46.18 42.24 17.41
N HIS A 3 46.13 41.55 16.28
CA HIS A 3 44.91 41.00 15.68
C HIS A 3 44.39 39.84 16.53
N SER A 4 43.19 40.02 17.08
CA SER A 4 42.36 38.97 17.67
C SER A 4 41.93 37.97 16.59
N LEU A 5 42.55 36.80 16.57
CA LEU A 5 42.15 35.66 15.74
C LEU A 5 40.84 35.06 16.28
N ARG A 6 39.76 35.17 15.50
CA ARG A 6 38.50 34.45 15.77
C ARG A 6 38.71 32.95 15.45
N PRO A 7 38.28 32.01 16.29
CA PRO A 7 38.32 30.60 15.93
C PRO A 7 37.27 30.31 14.86
N ARG A 8 37.70 29.69 13.76
CA ARG A 8 36.80 29.15 12.73
C ARG A 8 35.93 28.07 13.36
N ARG A 9 34.62 28.29 13.39
CA ARG A 9 33.63 27.25 13.68
C ARG A 9 33.76 26.16 12.60
N THR A 10 34.37 25.04 12.96
CA THR A 10 34.30 23.81 12.17
C THR A 10 32.84 23.36 12.14
N LEU A 11 32.20 23.53 10.98
CA LEU A 11 30.93 22.86 10.68
C LEU A 11 31.22 21.35 10.69
N ARG A 12 31.00 20.71 11.85
CA ARG A 12 30.79 19.27 11.91
C ARG A 12 29.54 19.01 11.08
N ARG A 13 29.77 18.58 9.84
CA ARG A 13 28.77 18.00 8.94
C ARG A 13 28.20 16.81 9.70
N LEU A 14 27.11 17.03 10.45
CA LEU A 14 26.30 15.97 11.03
C LEU A 14 25.86 15.13 9.84
N SER A 15 26.52 13.97 9.69
CA SER A 15 26.09 12.92 8.81
C SER A 15 24.72 12.47 9.29
N LEU A 16 23.70 13.11 8.72
CA LEU A 16 22.35 12.60 8.53
C LEU A 16 22.35 11.35 7.62
N LEU A 17 23.38 10.51 7.69
CA LEU A 17 23.18 9.08 7.57
C LEU A 17 22.48 8.70 8.88
N ARG A 18 21.17 8.92 8.99
CA ARG A 18 20.24 7.86 8.59
C ARG A 18 20.87 6.54 9.01
N TYR A 19 20.82 6.30 10.32
CA TYR A 19 20.57 5.01 10.93
C TYR A 19 19.23 4.47 10.36
N PHE A 20 19.15 4.34 9.04
CA PHE A 20 18.20 3.49 8.38
C PHE A 20 18.84 2.14 8.62
N SER A 21 18.39 1.47 9.68
CA SER A 21 18.62 0.04 9.83
C SER A 21 18.34 -0.59 8.47
N SER A 22 19.33 -1.28 7.91
CA SER A 22 19.19 -2.13 6.74
C SER A 22 18.29 -3.32 7.09
N GLN A 23 17.04 -3.06 7.44
CA GLN A 23 16.06 -4.11 7.48
C GLN A 23 15.94 -4.62 6.04
N PRO A 24 16.07 -5.94 5.82
CA PRO A 24 15.88 -6.49 4.49
C PRO A 24 14.49 -6.08 3.98
N SER A 25 14.42 -5.69 2.72
CA SER A 25 13.16 -5.39 2.04
C SER A 25 12.20 -6.57 2.21
N LYS A 26 11.04 -6.30 2.81
CA LYS A 26 10.03 -7.33 3.09
C LYS A 26 9.11 -7.53 1.89
N ASN A 27 8.73 -8.77 1.61
CA ASN A 27 7.73 -9.12 0.62
C ASN A 27 6.37 -9.28 1.33
N VAL A 28 5.39 -8.46 0.94
CA VAL A 28 4.09 -8.39 1.62
C VAL A 28 2.96 -8.72 0.64
N ALA A 29 2.13 -9.69 1.01
CA ALA A 29 0.86 -9.93 0.35
C ALA A 29 -0.21 -8.97 0.88
N VAL A 30 -0.94 -8.31 -0.02
CA VAL A 30 -2.08 -7.46 0.34
C VAL A 30 -3.34 -8.05 -0.28
N VAL A 31 -4.29 -8.49 0.56
CA VAL A 31 -5.57 -9.03 0.10
C VAL A 31 -6.63 -7.92 0.13
N LEU A 32 -7.30 -7.74 -0.99
CA LEU A 32 -8.37 -6.77 -1.21
C LEU A 32 -9.70 -7.48 -1.51
N SER A 33 -10.80 -6.73 -1.39
CA SER A 33 -12.18 -7.21 -1.49
C SER A 33 -13.07 -6.38 -2.43
N GLY A 34 -12.48 -5.42 -3.16
CA GLY A 34 -13.18 -4.49 -4.04
C GLY A 34 -12.65 -3.06 -3.86
N CYS A 35 -13.45 -2.05 -4.22
CA CYS A 35 -13.05 -0.63 -4.17
C CYS A 35 -14.18 0.28 -3.64
N GLY A 36 -14.36 0.29 -2.33
CA GLY A 36 -15.43 1.04 -1.65
C GLY A 36 -15.66 0.51 -0.25
N VAL A 37 -15.90 1.38 0.74
CA VAL A 37 -16.03 0.99 2.15
C VAL A 37 -17.23 0.09 2.42
N TYR A 38 -18.31 0.25 1.65
CA TYR A 38 -19.54 -0.50 1.88
C TYR A 38 -19.60 -1.82 1.11
N ASP A 39 -18.89 -1.95 0.00
CA ASP A 39 -18.96 -3.13 -0.87
C ASP A 39 -17.61 -3.78 -1.18
N GLY A 40 -16.49 -3.24 -0.71
CA GLY A 40 -15.15 -3.77 -0.94
C GLY A 40 -14.14 -3.32 0.11
N SER A 41 -12.92 -3.01 -0.33
CA SER A 41 -11.89 -2.49 0.57
C SER A 41 -12.04 -0.98 0.77
N GLU A 42 -11.85 -0.52 2.00
CA GLU A 42 -11.79 0.92 2.27
C GLU A 42 -10.56 1.51 1.57
N ILE A 43 -10.81 2.50 0.72
CA ILE A 43 -9.82 3.00 -0.23
C ILE A 43 -8.69 3.73 0.49
N THR A 44 -9.01 4.48 1.55
CA THR A 44 -8.03 5.28 2.30
C THR A 44 -7.03 4.38 3.04
N GLU A 45 -7.50 3.33 3.70
CA GLU A 45 -6.72 2.32 4.41
C GLU A 45 -5.85 1.54 3.44
N ALA A 46 -6.43 1.07 2.33
CA ALA A 46 -5.68 0.33 1.32
C ALA A 46 -4.56 1.19 0.72
N VAL A 47 -4.86 2.44 0.32
CA VAL A 47 -3.85 3.35 -0.23
C VAL A 47 -2.82 3.74 0.83
N ALA A 48 -3.23 4.05 2.05
CA ALA A 48 -2.31 4.38 3.14
C ALA A 48 -1.34 3.23 3.42
N THR A 49 -1.86 1.99 3.45
CA THR A 49 -1.06 0.77 3.61
C THR A 49 -0.03 0.63 2.49
N LEU A 50 -0.46 0.70 1.22
CA LEU A 50 0.45 0.61 0.07
C LEU A 50 1.52 1.71 0.08
N VAL A 51 1.16 2.94 0.45
CA VAL A 51 2.10 4.07 0.58
C VAL A 51 3.11 3.82 1.71
N HIS A 52 2.70 3.27 2.84
CA HIS A 52 3.60 2.97 3.95
C HIS A 52 4.56 1.83 3.60
N LEU A 53 4.07 0.75 2.99
CA LEU A 53 4.90 -0.35 2.50
C LEU A 53 5.94 0.15 1.49
N SER A 54 5.53 0.99 0.54
CA SER A 54 6.45 1.61 -0.42
C SER A 54 7.53 2.49 0.26
N ARG A 55 7.18 3.23 1.31
CA ARG A 55 8.15 4.05 2.07
C ARG A 55 9.19 3.23 2.86
N HIS A 56 8.90 1.96 3.09
CA HIS A 56 9.77 1.01 3.77
C HIS A 56 10.46 0.04 2.81
N ASP A 57 10.48 0.37 1.51
CA ASP A 57 11.10 -0.46 0.46
C ASP A 57 10.56 -1.90 0.44
N CYS A 58 9.31 -2.11 0.85
CA CYS A 58 8.65 -3.41 0.77
C CYS A 58 8.21 -3.70 -0.67
N THR A 59 8.39 -4.94 -1.11
CA THR A 59 7.77 -5.44 -2.34
C THR A 59 6.36 -5.88 -2.02
N VAL A 60 5.38 -5.41 -2.79
CA VAL A 60 3.97 -5.74 -2.56
C VAL A 60 3.42 -6.51 -3.75
N LYS A 61 2.71 -7.59 -3.47
CA LYS A 61 1.82 -8.25 -4.44
C LYS A 61 0.40 -8.22 -3.88
N ALA A 62 -0.53 -7.72 -4.67
CA ALA A 62 -1.92 -7.62 -4.27
C ALA A 62 -2.75 -8.76 -4.85
N PHE A 63 -3.74 -9.21 -4.08
CA PHE A 63 -4.65 -10.28 -4.44
C PHE A 63 -6.10 -9.89 -4.14
N ALA A 64 -7.05 -10.44 -4.89
CA ALA A 64 -8.47 -10.30 -4.59
C ALA A 64 -9.27 -11.49 -5.13
N PRO A 65 -10.41 -11.83 -4.52
CA PRO A 65 -11.19 -12.98 -4.97
C PRO A 65 -11.83 -12.71 -6.34
N LEU A 66 -11.68 -13.66 -7.28
CA LEU A 66 -12.32 -13.63 -8.59
C LEU A 66 -13.80 -14.05 -8.48
N GLN A 67 -14.62 -13.22 -7.85
CA GLN A 67 -16.04 -13.50 -7.64
C GLN A 67 -16.89 -12.23 -7.63
N PRO A 68 -18.22 -12.34 -7.84
CA PRO A 68 -19.14 -11.24 -7.62
C PRO A 68 -19.10 -10.74 -6.17
N GLN A 69 -19.22 -9.42 -5.97
CA GLN A 69 -19.47 -8.83 -4.66
C GLN A 69 -20.88 -9.19 -4.16
N MET A 70 -21.06 -9.26 -2.83
CA MET A 70 -22.35 -9.63 -2.22
C MET A 70 -23.44 -8.61 -2.53
N HIS A 71 -23.09 -7.33 -2.50
CA HIS A 71 -23.91 -6.21 -2.90
C HIS A 71 -23.05 -5.19 -3.65
N THR A 72 -23.68 -4.22 -4.31
CA THR A 72 -22.99 -3.06 -4.87
C THR A 72 -23.71 -1.84 -4.37
N ILE A 73 -22.99 -0.90 -3.78
CA ILE A 73 -23.59 0.22 -3.05
C ILE A 73 -23.30 1.53 -3.79
N ASP A 74 -24.35 2.30 -4.03
CA ASP A 74 -24.17 3.70 -4.41
C ASP A 74 -23.71 4.48 -3.17
N HIS A 75 -22.44 4.85 -3.14
CA HIS A 75 -21.86 5.53 -1.99
C HIS A 75 -22.37 6.97 -1.81
N THR A 76 -23.12 7.53 -2.77
CA THR A 76 -23.75 8.84 -2.64
C THR A 76 -25.10 8.78 -1.91
N THR A 77 -25.81 7.65 -2.00
CA THR A 77 -27.13 7.44 -1.37
C THR A 77 -27.09 6.45 -0.21
N GLY A 78 -26.10 5.55 -0.19
CA GLY A 78 -26.02 4.41 0.73
C GLY A 78 -26.93 3.24 0.34
N GLU A 79 -27.60 3.31 -0.81
CA GLU A 79 -28.54 2.27 -1.26
C GLU A 79 -27.87 1.21 -2.15
N GLU A 80 -28.44 0.01 -2.12
CA GLU A 80 -27.98 -1.11 -2.95
C GLU A 80 -28.42 -0.96 -4.42
N MET A 81 -27.46 -1.12 -5.33
CA MET A 81 -27.63 -1.15 -6.78
C MET A 81 -27.92 -2.58 -7.28
N LYS A 82 -29.20 -2.98 -7.27
CA LYS A 82 -29.66 -4.36 -7.52
C LYS A 82 -29.30 -4.98 -8.88
N LYS A 83 -28.91 -4.18 -9.88
CA LYS A 83 -28.61 -4.68 -11.24
C LYS A 83 -27.14 -4.60 -11.62
N ASP A 84 -26.32 -3.99 -10.76
CA ASP A 84 -24.94 -3.65 -11.08
C ASP A 84 -23.99 -4.56 -10.33
N ALA A 85 -24.11 -5.87 -10.55
CA ALA A 85 -23.19 -6.83 -9.95
C ALA A 85 -21.76 -6.55 -10.43
N ARG A 86 -20.87 -6.30 -9.48
CA ARG A 86 -19.45 -6.06 -9.72
C ARG A 86 -18.60 -7.23 -9.27
N ASN A 87 -17.44 -7.40 -9.87
CA ASN A 87 -16.49 -8.44 -9.51
C ASN A 87 -15.40 -7.87 -8.60
N ALA A 88 -15.14 -8.54 -7.47
CA ALA A 88 -14.22 -8.06 -6.44
C ALA A 88 -12.77 -7.89 -6.95
N LEU A 89 -12.27 -8.80 -7.80
CA LEU A 89 -10.95 -8.65 -8.42
C LEU A 89 -10.89 -7.43 -9.35
N VAL A 90 -11.90 -7.28 -10.22
CA VAL A 90 -11.97 -6.17 -11.18
C VAL A 90 -12.03 -4.82 -10.46
N GLU A 91 -12.81 -4.72 -9.40
CA GLU A 91 -12.90 -3.49 -8.62
C GLU A 91 -11.63 -3.23 -7.81
N SER A 92 -11.01 -4.26 -7.22
CA SER A 92 -9.73 -4.13 -6.50
C SER A 92 -8.59 -3.62 -7.40
N ALA A 93 -8.63 -3.96 -8.71
CA ALA A 93 -7.68 -3.46 -9.69
C ALA A 93 -7.65 -1.93 -9.80
N ARG A 94 -8.73 -1.24 -9.41
CA ARG A 94 -8.77 0.24 -9.34
C ARG A 94 -7.78 0.79 -8.32
N ILE A 95 -7.68 0.15 -7.14
CA ILE A 95 -6.78 0.55 -6.06
C ILE A 95 -5.32 0.30 -6.47
N THR A 96 -5.04 -0.86 -7.06
CA THR A 96 -3.68 -1.32 -7.38
C THR A 96 -3.20 -0.89 -8.76
N ARG A 97 -3.99 -0.09 -9.49
CA ARG A 97 -3.71 0.34 -10.87
C ARG A 97 -3.47 -0.84 -11.82
N GLY A 98 -4.24 -1.91 -11.66
CA GLY A 98 -4.18 -3.12 -12.46
C GLY A 98 -3.25 -4.21 -11.93
N ALA A 99 -2.42 -3.93 -10.93
CA ALA A 99 -1.50 -4.90 -10.34
C ALA A 99 -2.18 -5.72 -9.23
N VAL A 100 -3.11 -6.60 -9.60
CA VAL A 100 -3.78 -7.53 -8.67
C VAL A 100 -3.99 -8.89 -9.32
N GLU A 101 -3.72 -9.96 -8.57
CA GLU A 101 -3.91 -11.35 -9.02
C GLU A 101 -5.13 -12.00 -8.34
N PRO A 102 -5.74 -13.02 -8.95
CA PRO A 102 -6.75 -13.84 -8.29
C PRO A 102 -6.27 -14.41 -6.95
N LEU A 103 -7.12 -14.41 -5.93
CA LEU A 103 -6.74 -14.83 -4.56
C LEU A 103 -6.32 -16.31 -4.47
N ASP A 104 -6.85 -17.17 -5.33
CA ASP A 104 -6.45 -18.58 -5.42
C ASP A 104 -5.00 -18.78 -5.87
N MET A 105 -4.39 -17.77 -6.50
CA MET A 105 -2.96 -17.80 -6.84
C MET A 105 -2.06 -17.57 -5.63
N LEU A 106 -2.58 -17.05 -4.50
CA LEU A 106 -1.78 -16.75 -3.30
C LEU A 106 -1.03 -17.98 -2.79
N ASP A 107 -1.65 -19.16 -2.84
CA ASP A 107 -1.05 -20.44 -2.41
C ASP A 107 0.25 -20.78 -3.17
N THR A 108 0.42 -20.24 -4.38
CA THR A 108 1.63 -20.43 -5.20
C THR A 108 2.81 -19.58 -4.72
N TYR A 109 2.56 -18.53 -3.93
CA TYR A 109 3.53 -17.53 -3.51
C TYR A 109 3.77 -17.50 -2.00
N VAL A 110 3.18 -18.41 -1.22
CA VAL A 110 3.20 -18.34 0.26
C VAL A 110 4.63 -18.26 0.80
N GLU A 111 5.55 -19.02 0.22
CA GLU A 111 6.97 -19.05 0.62
C GLU A 111 7.75 -17.79 0.18
N ASP A 112 7.18 -16.95 -0.70
CA ASP A 112 7.81 -15.72 -1.20
C ASP A 112 7.53 -14.51 -0.29
N PHE A 113 6.56 -14.61 0.63
CA PHE A 113 6.16 -13.53 1.54
C PHE A 113 6.75 -13.72 2.95
N ASP A 114 6.95 -12.60 3.66
CA ASP A 114 7.46 -12.56 5.04
C ASP A 114 6.37 -12.60 6.12
#